data_AF-A0A7L4N1F0-F1
#
_entry.id   AF-A0A7L4N1F0-F1
#
_cell.length_a   1.000
_cell.length_b   1.000
_cell.length_c   1.000
_cell.angle_alpha   90.00
_cell.angle_beta   90.00
_cell.angle_gamma   90.00
#
_symmetry.space_group_name_H-M   'P 1'
#
loop_
_entity.id
_entity.type
_entity.pdbx_description
1 polymer ?
#
loop_
_entity_poly.entity_id
_entity_poly.type
_entity_poly.pdbx_seq_one_letter_code
_entity_poly.pdbx_strand_id
1 'polypeptide(L)'
;LGKLWLVLVMLLRVAVVVLAGYPLYQDEQERFICNTLQPGCSNVCYDLFSPVSHLRFWLLQTLAVLLPQAAFSMYVVHQAAVHLVGMQCGLQGCQAKKGSSSPRDQPELCGSAVVSRSGGGAAKLSILNFSGAYTVQLVCRTLLEAAFAALQYFLFGFFVPERFSCYHPPCTSTVDCYISRPTEKSI
;
A
#
# COMPACT_ATOMS: atom_id res chain seq x y z
N LEU A 1 -13.25 14.59 6.39
CA LEU A 1 -12.03 15.35 6.03
C LEU A 1 -10.79 14.45 5.93
N GLY A 2 -10.41 13.70 6.98
CA GLY A 2 -9.18 12.86 6.96
C GLY A 2 -9.09 11.80 5.85
N LYS A 3 -10.20 11.12 5.50
CA LYS A 3 -10.20 10.10 4.42
C LYS A 3 -9.89 10.68 3.04
N LEU A 4 -10.49 11.83 2.69
CA LEU A 4 -10.25 12.51 1.42
C LEU A 4 -8.81 13.02 1.35
N TRP A 5 -8.30 13.57 2.46
CA TRP A 5 -6.91 14.01 2.58
C TRP A 5 -5.92 12.86 2.37
N LEU A 6 -6.13 11.71 3.00
CA LEU A 6 -5.26 10.54 2.84
C LEU A 6 -5.21 10.02 1.40
N VAL A 7 -6.34 10.02 0.70
CA VAL A 7 -6.40 9.63 -0.72
C VAL A 7 -5.67 10.65 -1.59
N LEU A 8 -5.93 11.95 -1.37
CA LEU A 8 -5.26 13.03 -2.10
C LEU A 8 -3.74 12.98 -1.94
N VAL A 9 -3.25 12.85 -0.71
CA VAL A 9 -1.81 12.74 -0.42
C VAL A 9 -1.21 11.49 -1.07
N MET A 10 -1.96 10.37 -1.10
CA MET A 10 -1.47 9.15 -1.74
C MET A 10 -1.35 9.31 -3.26
N LEU A 11 -2.34 9.93 -3.90
CA LEU A 11 -2.30 10.23 -5.33
C LEU A 11 -1.18 11.20 -5.67
N LEU A 12 -1.03 12.27 -4.88
CA LEU A 12 0.08 13.22 -5.03
C LEU A 12 1.43 12.51 -4.90
N ARG A 13 1.58 11.60 -3.93
CA ARG A 13 2.82 10.82 -3.75
C ARG A 13 3.15 9.98 -4.98
N VAL A 14 2.18 9.21 -5.49
CA VAL A 14 2.37 8.42 -6.72
C VAL A 14 2.76 9.33 -7.89
N ALA A 15 2.06 10.47 -8.04
CA ALA A 15 2.35 11.43 -9.09
C ALA A 15 3.77 11.99 -8.98
N VAL A 16 4.25 12.35 -7.78
CA VAL A 16 5.63 12.84 -7.59
C VAL A 16 6.65 11.76 -7.91
N VAL A 17 6.46 10.52 -7.42
CA VAL A 17 7.40 9.41 -7.69
C VAL A 17 7.50 9.13 -9.19
N VAL A 18 6.39 9.19 -9.94
CA VAL A 18 6.40 8.93 -11.38
C VAL A 18 6.87 10.14 -12.18
N LEU A 19 6.32 11.33 -11.93
CA LEU A 19 6.56 12.52 -12.77
C LEU A 19 7.89 13.22 -12.46
N ALA A 20 8.30 13.25 -11.19
CA ALA A 20 9.58 13.85 -10.79
C ALA A 20 10.66 12.77 -10.67
N GLY A 21 10.32 11.62 -10.10
CA GLY A 21 11.31 10.54 -9.88
C GLY A 21 11.80 9.90 -11.17
N TYR A 22 10.93 9.59 -12.13
CA TYR A 22 11.35 8.95 -13.39
C TYR A 22 12.38 9.79 -14.16
N PRO A 23 12.13 11.08 -14.48
CA PRO A 23 13.10 11.87 -15.24
C PRO A 23 14.39 12.19 -14.47
N LEU A 24 14.32 12.23 -13.13
CA LEU A 24 15.49 12.52 -12.28
C LEU A 24 16.43 11.32 -12.17
N TYR A 25 15.87 10.11 -12.04
CA TYR A 25 16.61 8.90 -11.72
C TYR A 25 16.90 7.97 -12.93
N GLN A 26 16.30 8.22 -14.10
CA GLN A 26 16.52 7.40 -15.29
C GLN A 26 17.96 7.50 -15.85
N ASP A 27 18.57 8.68 -15.79
CA ASP A 27 19.91 8.94 -16.38
C ASP A 27 21.04 8.84 -15.35
N GLU A 28 20.79 8.30 -14.15
CA GLU A 28 21.82 8.25 -13.10
C GLU A 28 23.05 7.49 -13.56
N GLN A 29 22.85 6.33 -14.20
CA GLN A 29 23.93 5.48 -14.65
C GLN A 29 24.68 6.08 -15.84
N GLU A 30 23.97 6.71 -16.79
CA GLU A 30 24.60 7.34 -17.96
C GLU A 30 25.44 8.57 -17.60
N ARG A 31 25.02 9.32 -16.58
CA ARG A 31 25.69 10.54 -16.12
C ARG A 31 26.59 10.32 -14.91
N PHE A 32 26.89 9.07 -14.56
CA PHE A 32 27.87 8.71 -13.53
C PHE A 32 29.25 8.60 -14.17
N ILE A 33 30.09 9.61 -13.92
CA ILE A 33 31.40 9.74 -14.58
C ILE A 33 32.52 9.49 -13.58
N CYS A 34 33.36 8.48 -13.85
CA CYS A 34 34.57 8.20 -13.07
C CYS A 34 35.82 8.64 -13.83
N ASN A 35 36.81 9.14 -13.09
CA ASN A 35 38.07 9.64 -13.66
C ASN A 35 39.04 8.49 -14.02
N THR A 36 38.64 7.63 -14.97
CA THR A 36 39.37 6.44 -15.41
C THR A 36 39.04 6.06 -16.85
N LEU A 37 40.02 5.50 -17.57
CA LEU A 37 39.85 4.94 -18.91
C LEU A 37 39.54 3.43 -18.87
N GLN A 38 39.52 2.83 -17.69
CA GLN A 38 39.35 1.39 -17.53
C GLN A 38 37.90 0.98 -17.81
N PRO A 39 37.64 0.08 -18.78
CA PRO A 39 36.28 -0.36 -19.09
C PRO A 39 35.68 -1.15 -17.91
N GLY A 40 34.40 -0.91 -17.64
CA GLY A 40 33.66 -1.60 -16.58
C GLY A 40 33.86 -1.04 -15.17
N CYS A 41 34.89 -0.21 -14.92
CA CYS A 41 35.12 0.38 -13.59
C CYS A 41 33.95 1.29 -13.16
N SER A 42 33.44 2.14 -14.07
CA SER A 42 32.29 3.01 -13.77
C SER A 42 31.03 2.24 -13.37
N ASN A 43 30.72 1.13 -14.08
CA ASN A 43 29.56 0.29 -13.76
C ASN A 43 29.65 -0.34 -12.37
N VAL A 44 30.81 -0.92 -12.02
CA VAL A 44 30.99 -1.56 -10.71
C VAL A 44 30.94 -0.52 -9.58
N CYS A 45 31.56 0.65 -9.78
CA CYS A 45 31.52 1.73 -8.80
C CYS A 45 30.12 2.32 -8.62
N TYR A 46 29.32 2.37 -9.70
CA TYR A 46 27.91 2.75 -9.63
C TYR A 46 27.10 1.74 -8.81
N ASP A 47 27.27 0.44 -9.06
CA ASP A 47 26.58 -0.63 -8.33
C ASP A 47 26.94 -0.64 -6.83
N LEU A 48 28.17 -0.27 -6.47
CA LEU A 48 28.61 -0.10 -5.07
C LEU A 48 28.01 1.13 -4.41
N PHE A 49 27.94 2.24 -5.13
CA PHE A 49 27.39 3.49 -4.62
C PHE A 49 25.88 3.40 -4.39
N SER A 50 25.15 2.80 -5.34
CA SER A 50 23.69 2.73 -5.32
C SER A 50 23.19 1.30 -5.59
N PRO A 51 23.39 0.35 -4.66
CA PRO A 51 22.91 -1.03 -4.82
C PRO A 51 21.38 -1.11 -4.96
N VAL A 52 20.66 -0.14 -4.37
CA VAL A 52 19.23 0.10 -4.58
C VAL A 52 19.04 1.56 -4.96
N SER A 53 18.48 1.83 -6.13
CA SER A 53 18.19 3.22 -6.54
C SER A 53 17.05 3.81 -5.71
N HIS A 54 17.13 5.11 -5.47
CA HIS A 54 16.10 5.86 -4.73
C HIS A 54 14.72 5.67 -5.37
N LEU A 55 14.62 5.74 -6.71
CA LEU A 55 13.35 5.54 -7.41
C LEU A 55 12.70 4.19 -7.07
N ARG A 56 13.48 3.09 -7.09
CA ARG A 56 12.98 1.76 -6.72
C ARG A 56 12.55 1.71 -5.26
N PHE A 57 13.33 2.32 -4.38
CA PHE A 57 12.99 2.42 -2.97
C PHE A 57 11.64 3.12 -2.74
N TRP A 58 11.44 4.30 -3.35
CA TRP A 58 10.19 5.06 -3.24
C TRP A 58 8.98 4.34 -3.86
N LEU A 59 9.19 3.60 -4.95
CA LEU A 59 8.17 2.74 -5.55
C LEU A 59 7.76 1.60 -4.60
N LEU A 60 8.73 0.91 -4.01
CA LEU A 60 8.49 -0.15 -3.03
C LEU A 60 7.78 0.38 -1.79
N GLN A 61 8.19 1.54 -1.27
CA GLN A 61 7.51 2.22 -0.16
C GLN A 61 6.06 2.55 -0.52
N THR A 62 5.82 3.14 -1.68
CA THR A 62 4.48 3.52 -2.13
C THR A 62 3.59 2.28 -2.28
N LEU A 63 4.09 1.23 -2.91
CA LEU A 63 3.39 -0.03 -3.06
C LEU A 63 3.06 -0.66 -1.69
N ALA A 64 4.04 -0.75 -0.79
CA ALA A 64 3.85 -1.30 0.54
C ALA A 64 2.78 -0.54 1.34
N VAL A 65 2.71 0.78 1.21
CA VAL A 65 1.70 1.63 1.86
C VAL A 65 0.32 1.50 1.21
N LEU A 66 0.24 1.23 -0.11
CA LEU A 66 -1.02 0.97 -0.80
C LEU A 66 -1.66 -0.34 -0.37
N LEU A 67 -0.87 -1.38 -0.07
CA LEU A 67 -1.37 -2.71 0.28
C LEU A 67 -2.40 -2.73 1.44
N PRO A 68 -2.11 -2.17 2.64
CA PRO A 68 -3.09 -2.18 3.73
C PRO A 68 -4.34 -1.36 3.40
N GLN A 69 -4.22 -0.30 2.61
CA GLN A 69 -5.37 0.50 2.15
C GLN A 69 -6.23 -0.27 1.14
N ALA A 70 -5.62 -0.97 0.19
CA ALA A 70 -6.30 -1.82 -0.78
C ALA A 70 -7.01 -2.99 -0.09
N ALA A 71 -6.33 -3.66 0.86
CA ALA A 71 -6.89 -4.77 1.62
C ALA A 71 -8.12 -4.33 2.44
N PHE A 72 -8.05 -3.20 3.15
CA PHE A 72 -9.20 -2.65 3.87
C PHE A 72 -10.34 -2.26 2.94
N SER A 73 -10.04 -1.63 1.80
CA SER A 73 -11.07 -1.25 0.83
C SER A 73 -11.78 -2.47 0.25
N MET A 74 -11.02 -3.52 -0.09
CA MET A 74 -11.57 -4.81 -0.52
C MET A 74 -12.46 -5.42 0.56
N TYR A 75 -12.00 -5.44 1.83
CA TYR A 75 -12.78 -5.96 2.95
C TYR A 75 -14.14 -5.24 3.10
N VAL A 76 -14.14 -3.90 3.04
CA VAL A 76 -15.38 -3.11 3.12
C VAL A 76 -16.31 -3.40 1.94
N VAL A 77 -15.77 -3.45 0.72
CA VAL A 77 -16.56 -3.73 -0.49
C VAL A 77 -17.14 -5.13 -0.45
N HIS A 78 -16.36 -6.13 -0.04
CA HIS A 78 -16.82 -7.51 0.11
C HIS A 78 -17.97 -7.60 1.12
N GLN A 79 -17.79 -7.00 2.29
CA GLN A 79 -18.80 -7.03 3.34
C GLN A 79 -20.08 -6.29 2.93
N ALA A 80 -19.96 -5.17 2.22
CA ALA A 80 -21.09 -4.43 1.66
C ALA A 80 -21.83 -5.25 0.59
N ALA A 81 -21.10 -5.92 -0.30
CA ALA A 81 -21.66 -6.79 -1.34
C ALA A 81 -22.42 -7.97 -0.72
N VAL A 82 -21.84 -8.65 0.28
CA VAL A 82 -22.50 -9.75 1.00
C VAL A 82 -23.79 -9.28 1.68
N HIS A 83 -23.78 -8.10 2.31
CA HIS A 83 -24.98 -7.54 2.93
C HIS A 83 -26.08 -7.22 1.91
N LEU A 84 -25.71 -6.67 0.75
CA LEU A 84 -26.64 -6.33 -0.32
C LEU A 84 -27.30 -7.60 -0.92
N VAL A 85 -26.48 -8.64 -1.18
CA VAL A 85 -26.96 -9.94 -1.67
C VAL A 85 -27.84 -10.65 -0.64
N GLY A 86 -27.49 -10.60 0.65
CA GLY A 86 -28.30 -11.17 1.73
C GLY A 86 -29.68 -10.52 1.86
N MET A 87 -29.77 -9.18 1.70
CA MET A 87 -31.05 -8.47 1.68
C MET A 87 -31.91 -8.83 0.47
N GLN A 88 -31.31 -8.98 -0.72
CA GLN A 88 -32.02 -9.42 -1.92
C GLN A 88 -32.56 -10.86 -1.78
N CYS A 89 -31.76 -11.78 -1.22
CA CYS A 89 -32.19 -13.17 -1.04
C CYS A 89 -33.29 -13.31 0.02
N GLY A 90 -33.25 -12.49 1.09
CA GLY A 90 -34.32 -12.42 2.10
C GLY A 90 -35.65 -11.88 1.55
N LEU A 91 -35.62 -10.91 0.62
CA LEU A 91 -36.83 -10.42 -0.05
C LEU A 91 -37.40 -11.44 -1.07
N GLN A 92 -36.53 -12.17 -1.78
CA GLN A 92 -36.94 -13.11 -2.82
C GLN A 92 -37.45 -14.46 -2.24
N GLY A 93 -36.98 -14.86 -1.06
CA GLY A 93 -37.47 -16.03 -0.32
C GLY A 93 -38.93 -15.93 0.17
N CYS A 94 -39.51 -14.73 0.23
CA CYS A 94 -40.91 -14.52 0.63
C CYS A 94 -41.92 -14.60 -0.53
N GLN A 95 -41.48 -14.63 -1.79
CA GLN A 95 -42.40 -14.71 -2.95
C GLN A 95 -42.60 -16.12 -3.52
N ALA A 96 -41.96 -17.16 -2.96
CA ALA A 96 -42.06 -18.53 -3.48
C ALA A 96 -43.25 -19.36 -2.94
N LYS A 97 -44.22 -18.76 -2.22
CA LYS A 97 -45.47 -19.45 -1.83
C LYS A 97 -46.70 -18.55 -1.96
N LYS A 98 -47.17 -18.34 -3.18
CA LYS A 98 -48.60 -18.11 -3.46
C LYS A 98 -49.07 -19.20 -4.42
N GLY A 99 -49.42 -20.34 -3.84
CA GLY A 99 -50.01 -21.48 -4.54
C GLY A 99 -50.83 -22.32 -3.56
N SER A 100 -52.11 -21.94 -3.42
CA SER A 100 -53.27 -22.80 -3.12
C SER A 100 -53.36 -23.66 -1.83
N SER A 101 -54.41 -23.36 -1.04
CA SER A 101 -55.34 -24.25 -0.28
C SER A 101 -54.86 -25.16 0.89
N SER A 102 -55.22 -24.75 2.13
CA SER A 102 -55.89 -25.44 3.29
C SER A 102 -55.91 -26.99 3.43
N PRO A 103 -56.18 -27.58 4.64
CA PRO A 103 -55.65 -27.35 5.99
C PRO A 103 -55.22 -28.66 6.73
N ARG A 104 -54.50 -28.50 7.86
CA ARG A 104 -54.31 -29.43 9.01
C ARG A 104 -53.67 -30.81 8.75
N ASP A 105 -52.48 -31.02 9.29
CA ASP A 105 -52.28 -31.78 10.54
C ASP A 105 -50.80 -31.70 10.96
N GLN A 106 -50.59 -31.39 12.23
CA GLN A 106 -49.32 -31.58 12.95
C GLN A 106 -49.36 -32.99 13.54
N PRO A 107 -48.23 -33.72 13.65
CA PRO A 107 -47.48 -33.64 14.92
C PRO A 107 -45.95 -33.75 14.81
N GLU A 108 -45.30 -33.06 15.74
CA GLU A 108 -44.09 -33.47 16.50
C GLU A 108 -42.71 -33.41 15.79
N LEU A 109 -41.84 -32.46 16.17
CA LEU A 109 -40.90 -32.48 17.32
C LEU A 109 -39.53 -32.95 16.79
N CYS A 110 -38.39 -32.26 16.87
CA CYS A 110 -37.73 -31.52 17.95
C CYS A 110 -36.54 -30.78 17.26
N GLY A 111 -36.02 -29.62 17.66
CA GLY A 111 -36.15 -28.87 18.89
C GLY A 111 -35.41 -27.53 18.84
N SER A 112 -35.58 -26.77 19.92
CA SER A 112 -34.75 -25.73 20.54
C SER A 112 -33.86 -24.84 19.65
N ALA A 113 -33.87 -23.50 19.73
CA ALA A 113 -34.08 -22.70 20.92
C ALA A 113 -34.63 -21.30 20.63
N VAL A 114 -35.56 -20.91 21.50
CA VAL A 114 -35.68 -19.58 22.09
C VAL A 114 -34.31 -18.91 22.30
N VAL A 115 -34.10 -17.79 21.61
CA VAL A 115 -33.76 -16.51 22.25
C VAL A 115 -34.73 -15.50 21.65
N SER A 116 -35.94 -15.38 22.20
CA SER A 116 -36.33 -14.27 23.07
C SER A 116 -35.49 -12.99 22.91
N ARG A 117 -36.04 -11.96 22.27
CA ARG A 117 -36.63 -10.85 23.06
C ARG A 117 -37.39 -9.84 22.20
N SER A 118 -38.66 -9.72 22.56
CA SER A 118 -39.46 -8.50 22.53
C SER A 118 -38.70 -7.34 23.18
N GLY A 119 -38.89 -6.14 22.64
CA GLY A 119 -38.43 -4.89 23.22
C GLY A 119 -38.07 -3.90 22.14
N GLY A 120 -38.83 -2.81 22.04
CA GLY A 120 -38.58 -1.71 21.12
C GLY A 120 -37.10 -1.37 21.05
N GLY A 121 -36.51 -1.68 19.92
CA GLY A 121 -35.12 -1.39 19.61
C GLY A 121 -35.14 -1.05 18.15
N ALA A 122 -35.08 0.25 17.87
CA ALA A 122 -34.82 0.84 16.56
C ALA A 122 -34.05 -0.14 15.69
N ALA A 123 -34.50 -0.37 14.46
CA ALA A 123 -33.79 -1.06 13.40
C ALA A 123 -32.29 -0.85 13.59
N LYS A 124 -31.66 -1.77 14.33
CA LYS A 124 -30.26 -1.65 14.68
C LYS A 124 -29.60 -2.32 13.50
N LEU A 125 -29.64 -1.57 12.39
CA LEU A 125 -28.49 -1.37 11.54
C LEU A 125 -27.34 -1.06 12.50
N SER A 126 -26.83 -2.11 13.16
CA SER A 126 -25.60 -2.10 13.90
C SER A 126 -24.58 -1.95 12.80
N ILE A 127 -24.41 -0.68 12.40
CA ILE A 127 -23.41 -0.16 11.51
C ILE A 127 -22.21 -1.06 11.69
N LEU A 128 -21.93 -1.87 10.67
CA LEU A 128 -20.89 -2.86 10.74
C LEU A 128 -19.62 -2.12 11.21
N ASN A 129 -19.11 -2.47 12.39
CA ASN A 129 -18.11 -1.67 13.08
C ASN A 129 -16.75 -1.86 12.40
N PHE A 130 -16.57 -1.23 11.23
CA PHE A 130 -15.31 -1.19 10.50
C PHE A 130 -14.20 -0.44 11.26
N SER A 131 -14.53 0.16 12.40
CA SER A 131 -13.61 0.92 13.24
C SER A 131 -12.37 0.11 13.62
N GLY A 132 -12.51 -1.17 13.99
CA GLY A 132 -11.37 -2.01 14.36
C GLY A 132 -10.42 -2.27 13.19
N ALA A 133 -10.96 -2.75 12.07
CA ALA A 133 -10.19 -2.99 10.85
C ALA A 133 -9.55 -1.71 10.30
N TYR A 134 -10.24 -0.57 10.42
CA TYR A 134 -9.71 0.75 10.07
C TYR A 134 -8.54 1.17 10.97
N THR A 135 -8.65 0.97 12.29
CA THR A 135 -7.55 1.24 13.23
C THR A 135 -6.33 0.38 12.92
N VAL A 136 -6.52 -0.93 12.68
CA VAL A 136 -5.43 -1.84 12.31
C VAL A 136 -4.78 -1.42 10.99
N GLN A 137 -5.57 -1.08 9.98
CA GLN A 137 -5.07 -0.57 8.70
C GLN A 137 -4.25 0.71 8.87
N LEU A 138 -4.73 1.65 9.69
CA LEU A 138 -4.04 2.91 9.95
C LEU A 138 -2.71 2.68 10.70
N VAL A 139 -2.72 1.84 11.74
CA VAL A 139 -1.50 1.49 12.49
C VAL A 139 -0.48 0.80 11.60
N CYS A 140 -0.91 -0.19 10.80
CA CYS A 140 -0.04 -0.87 9.84
C CYS A 140 0.58 0.12 8.85
N ARG A 141 -0.22 1.04 8.30
CA ARG A 141 0.28 2.10 7.43
C ARG A 141 1.31 2.99 8.12
N THR A 142 1.03 3.45 9.34
CA THR A 142 1.95 4.31 10.10
C THR A 142 3.27 3.61 10.39
N LEU A 143 3.23 2.32 10.76
CA LEU A 143 4.45 1.53 11.01
C LEU A 143 5.27 1.33 9.74
N LEU A 144 4.61 1.05 8.60
CA LEU A 144 5.30 0.92 7.31
C LEU A 144 5.96 2.24 6.90
N GLU A 145 5.24 3.36 6.98
CA GLU A 145 5.81 4.69 6.68
C GLU A 145 7.01 5.01 7.58
N ALA A 146 6.91 4.73 8.89
CA ALA A 146 8.00 4.95 9.83
C ALA A 146 9.21 4.05 9.53
N ALA A 147 8.98 2.77 9.20
CA ALA A 147 10.03 1.83 8.86
C ALA A 147 10.77 2.23 7.58
N PHE A 148 10.05 2.60 6.52
CA PHE A 148 10.67 3.10 5.29
C PHE A 148 11.36 4.46 5.51
N ALA A 149 10.81 5.37 6.31
CA ALA A 149 11.48 6.62 6.64
C ALA A 149 12.81 6.39 7.38
N ALA A 150 12.83 5.46 8.34
CA ALA A 150 14.06 5.06 9.02
C ALA A 150 15.05 4.42 8.04
N LEU A 151 14.58 3.51 7.18
CA LEU A 151 15.42 2.83 6.20
C LEU A 151 16.03 3.81 5.17
N GLN A 152 15.27 4.81 4.73
CA GLN A 152 15.74 5.90 3.88
C GLN A 152 16.92 6.63 4.53
N TYR A 153 16.78 6.99 5.81
CA TYR A 153 17.82 7.66 6.56
C TYR A 153 19.09 6.80 6.71
N PHE A 154 18.93 5.51 7.03
CA PHE A 154 20.08 4.61 7.20
C PHE A 154 20.78 4.23 5.89
N LEU A 155 20.05 4.16 4.77
CA LEU A 155 20.63 3.79 3.46
C LEU A 155 21.23 5.00 2.74
N PHE A 156 20.53 6.13 2.72
CA PHE A 156 20.87 7.26 1.85
C PHE A 156 21.27 8.53 2.61
N GLY A 157 20.94 8.62 3.90
CA GLY A 157 21.10 9.85 4.67
C GLY A 157 20.15 10.97 4.22
N PHE A 158 20.54 12.21 4.51
CA PHE A 158 19.77 13.41 4.13
C PHE A 158 20.35 14.16 2.93
N PHE A 159 21.60 13.89 2.57
CA PHE A 159 22.31 14.63 1.53
C PHE A 159 23.08 13.67 0.64
N VAL A 160 22.97 13.87 -0.67
CA VAL A 160 23.72 13.11 -1.66
C VAL A 160 25.09 13.78 -1.85
N PRO A 161 26.22 13.07 -1.66
CA PRO A 161 27.54 13.65 -1.87
C PRO A 161 27.78 13.97 -3.36
N GLU A 162 28.61 14.96 -3.65
CA GLU A 162 28.94 15.31 -5.05
C GLU A 162 29.97 14.36 -5.67
N ARG A 163 30.80 13.72 -4.82
CA ARG A 163 31.86 12.79 -5.21
C ARG A 163 31.85 11.51 -4.40
N PHE A 164 32.18 10.40 -5.03
CA PHE A 164 32.34 9.08 -4.43
C PHE A 164 33.67 8.47 -4.87
N SER A 165 34.56 8.17 -3.91
CA SER A 165 35.84 7.53 -4.18
C SER A 165 35.69 6.00 -4.08
N CYS A 166 36.04 5.30 -5.16
CA CYS A 166 35.82 3.87 -5.32
C CYS A 166 37.14 3.12 -5.55
N TYR A 167 37.31 1.98 -4.89
CA TYR A 167 38.40 1.03 -5.12
C TYR A 167 37.84 -0.40 -5.15
N HIS A 168 37.47 -0.86 -6.34
CA HIS A 168 36.94 -2.21 -6.56
C HIS A 168 37.38 -2.74 -7.93
N PRO A 169 37.76 -4.03 -8.07
CA PRO A 169 38.03 -4.62 -9.38
C PRO A 169 36.84 -4.39 -10.34
N PRO A 170 37.07 -3.97 -11.61
CA PRO A 170 38.32 -3.94 -12.38
C PRO A 170 39.15 -2.65 -12.28
N CYS A 171 38.87 -1.75 -11.33
CA CYS A 171 39.64 -0.52 -11.16
C CYS A 171 41.05 -0.82 -10.64
N THR A 172 42.09 -0.24 -11.26
CA THR A 172 43.51 -0.47 -10.92
C THR A 172 44.03 0.44 -9.81
N SER A 173 43.38 1.58 -9.61
CA SER A 173 43.66 2.55 -8.54
C SER A 173 42.35 3.04 -7.94
N THR A 174 42.43 3.81 -6.86
CA THR A 174 41.29 4.58 -6.37
C THR A 174 40.89 5.59 -7.42
N VAL A 175 39.61 5.61 -7.80
CA VAL A 175 39.04 6.53 -8.78
C VAL A 175 37.99 7.41 -8.12
N ASP A 176 37.95 8.67 -8.51
CA ASP A 176 36.88 9.58 -8.10
C ASP A 176 35.76 9.55 -9.14
N CYS A 177 34.54 9.28 -8.68
CA CYS A 177 33.33 9.28 -9.47
C CYS A 177 32.42 10.44 -9.07
N TYR A 178 31.81 11.09 -10.06
CA TYR A 178 30.96 12.26 -9.89
C TYR A 178 29.50 11.88 -10.12
N ILE A 179 28.65 12.29 -9.18
CA ILE A 179 27.23 11.97 -9.18
C ILE A 179 26.47 13.05 -9.95
N SER A 180 25.51 12.63 -10.78
CA SER A 180 24.69 13.56 -11.55
C SER A 180 23.69 14.30 -10.65
N ARG A 181 23.57 15.62 -10.82
CA ARG A 181 22.58 16.49 -10.15
C ARG A 181 22.43 16.24 -8.62
N PRO A 182 23.52 16.31 -7.85
CA PRO A 182 23.48 16.01 -6.41
C PRO A 182 22.57 16.97 -5.64
N THR A 183 22.51 18.24 -6.06
CA THR A 183 21.64 19.26 -5.47
C THR A 183 20.15 18.99 -5.72
N GLU A 184 19.78 18.65 -6.96
CA GLU A 184 18.39 18.33 -7.34
C GLU A 184 17.89 17.06 -6.65
N LYS A 185 18.77 16.07 -6.41
CA LYS A 185 18.43 14.83 -5.70
C LYS A 185 18.34 14.98 -4.18
N SER A 186 18.97 16.02 -3.63
CA SER A 186 18.93 16.30 -2.20
C SER A 186 17.72 17.15 -1.78
N ILE A 187 17.00 17.73 -2.75
CA ILE A 187 15.76 18.52 -2.55
C ILE A 187 14.55 17.58 -2.59
#